data_AF-A0A1V6HBR6-F1
#
_entry.id   AF-A0A1V6HBR6-F1
#
_cell.length_a   1.000
_cell.length_b   1.000
_cell.length_c   1.000
_cell.angle_alpha   90.00
_cell.angle_beta   90.00
_cell.angle_gamma   90.00
#
_symmetry.space_group_name_H-M   'P 1'
#
loop_
_entity.id
_entity.type
_entity.pdbx_description
1 polymer ?
#
loop_
_entity_poly.entity_id
_entity_poly.type
_entity_poly.pdbx_seq_one_letter_code
_entity_poly.pdbx_strand_id
1 'polypeptide(L)'
;MAEETVKGINEAINKGFKESLGLGEAIGKELYTKAKYKDLSLLASAYKWEIPVCVQVAIGTDIIHQSPYADGKAIGDCSMRDFRIFAEKVSELNGGGVFLNLGSAVIVPEVFLKALTVARNIYGEVQNFTTAVFDFNVHYRAKVNVAERPVENGGKGYYFIGQNEIMVPLLLKAIME
;
A
#
# COMPACT_ATOMS: atom_id res chain seq x y z
N MET A 1 5.76 25.17 6.16
CA MET A 1 4.95 23.93 6.06
C MET A 1 3.50 24.35 6.01
N ALA A 2 2.66 23.73 5.17
CA ALA A 2 1.23 24.06 5.15
C ALA A 2 0.57 23.44 6.40
N GLU A 3 0.43 24.23 7.45
CA GLU A 3 -0.13 23.82 8.75
C GLU A 3 -1.50 23.15 8.58
N GLU A 4 -2.34 23.68 7.68
CA GLU A 4 -3.65 23.15 7.35
C GLU A 4 -3.61 21.68 6.91
N THR A 5 -2.70 21.32 6.00
CA THR A 5 -2.57 19.94 5.49
C THR A 5 -2.15 18.99 6.59
N VAL A 6 -1.16 19.40 7.38
CA VAL A 6 -0.59 18.57 8.45
C VAL A 6 -1.59 18.35 9.57
N LYS A 7 -2.31 19.40 9.97
CA LYS A 7 -3.38 19.32 10.96
C LYS A 7 -4.54 18.47 10.44
N GLY A 8 -5.01 18.72 9.22
CA GLY A 8 -6.15 18.01 8.62
C GLY A 8 -5.91 16.50 8.48
N ILE A 9 -4.71 16.10 8.03
CA ILE A 9 -4.37 14.67 7.91
C ILE A 9 -4.30 14.02 9.30
N ASN A 10 -3.62 14.64 10.27
CA ASN A 10 -3.54 14.07 11.62
C ASN A 10 -4.91 14.00 12.32
N GLU A 11 -5.79 14.99 12.10
CA GLU A 11 -7.17 14.94 12.58
C GLU A 11 -7.96 13.79 11.95
N ALA A 12 -7.78 13.53 10.65
CA ALA A 12 -8.39 12.38 9.98
C ALA A 12 -7.89 11.05 10.57
N ILE A 13 -6.58 10.91 10.82
CA ILE A 13 -5.99 9.73 11.46
C ILE A 13 -6.57 9.52 12.86
N ASN A 14 -6.68 10.59 13.66
CA ASN A 14 -7.25 10.52 15.01
C ASN A 14 -8.74 10.13 15.03
N LYS A 15 -9.52 10.54 14.01
CA LYS A 15 -10.90 10.06 13.84
C LYS A 15 -10.92 8.59 13.43
N GLY A 16 -10.11 8.21 12.45
CA GLY A 16 -9.96 6.81 12.01
C GLY A 16 -9.63 5.88 13.17
N PHE A 17 -8.70 6.28 14.03
CA PHE A 17 -8.36 5.55 15.26
C PHE A 17 -9.59 5.31 16.15
N LYS A 18 -10.39 6.35 16.41
CA LYS A 18 -11.62 6.25 17.23
C LYS A 18 -12.70 5.39 16.58
N GLU A 19 -12.74 5.38 15.25
CA GLU A 19 -13.71 4.62 14.45
C GLU A 19 -13.22 3.21 14.09
N SER A 20 -12.05 2.81 14.58
CA SER A 20 -11.42 1.53 14.28
C SER A 20 -11.06 1.30 12.80
N LEU A 21 -10.77 2.37 12.05
CA LEU A 21 -10.41 2.32 10.64
C LEU A 21 -8.91 2.13 10.43
N GLY A 22 -8.56 1.68 9.23
CA GLY A 22 -7.23 1.79 8.67
C GLY A 22 -6.85 3.24 8.34
N LEU A 23 -5.57 3.52 8.12
CA LEU A 23 -5.10 4.89 7.87
C LEU A 23 -5.53 5.37 6.49
N GLY A 24 -5.35 4.53 5.46
CA GLY A 24 -5.78 4.87 4.10
C GLY A 24 -7.29 5.06 3.98
N GLU A 25 -8.06 4.20 4.66
CA GLU A 25 -9.52 4.33 4.74
C GLU A 25 -9.95 5.62 5.46
N ALA A 26 -9.34 5.94 6.60
CA ALA A 26 -9.66 7.14 7.38
C ALA A 26 -9.45 8.43 6.56
N ILE A 27 -8.33 8.51 5.83
CA ILE A 27 -8.04 9.66 4.96
C ILE A 27 -8.99 9.67 3.75
N GLY A 28 -9.21 8.52 3.12
CA GLY A 28 -10.14 8.40 2.00
C GLY A 28 -11.56 8.86 2.36
N LYS A 29 -12.05 8.47 3.54
CA LYS A 29 -13.35 8.89 4.10
C LYS A 29 -13.43 10.40 4.32
N GLU A 30 -12.42 11.00 4.96
CA GLU A 30 -12.40 12.43 5.22
C GLU A 30 -12.39 13.23 3.90
N LEU A 31 -11.57 12.81 2.93
CA LEU A 31 -11.50 13.44 1.60
C LEU A 31 -12.81 13.29 0.83
N TYR A 32 -13.40 12.10 0.81
CA TYR A 32 -14.68 11.86 0.14
C TYR A 32 -15.83 12.72 0.72
N THR A 33 -15.78 12.95 2.03
CA THR A 33 -16.82 13.73 2.73
C THR A 33 -16.62 15.24 2.54
N LYS A 34 -15.38 15.74 2.60
CA LYS A 34 -15.12 17.18 2.75
C LYS A 34 -14.40 17.84 1.57
N ALA A 35 -13.63 17.09 0.77
CA ALA A 35 -12.80 17.71 -0.25
C ALA A 35 -13.66 18.22 -1.42
N LYS A 36 -13.45 19.49 -1.79
CA LYS A 36 -14.13 20.13 -2.94
C LYS A 36 -13.89 19.37 -4.25
N TYR A 37 -12.69 18.83 -4.44
CA TYR A 37 -12.29 18.10 -5.64
C TYR A 37 -12.08 16.60 -5.35
N LYS A 38 -12.96 16.01 -4.55
CA LYS A 38 -12.89 14.59 -4.18
C LYS A 38 -12.84 13.63 -5.38
N ASP A 39 -13.46 14.00 -6.51
CA ASP A 39 -13.47 13.16 -7.72
C ASP A 39 -12.09 13.09 -8.41
N LEU A 40 -11.15 13.98 -8.05
CA LEU A 40 -9.75 13.91 -8.51
C LEU A 40 -8.85 13.12 -7.55
N SER A 41 -9.36 12.72 -6.38
CA SER A 41 -8.57 12.04 -5.36
C SER A 41 -8.68 10.52 -5.50
N LEU A 42 -7.52 9.86 -5.60
CA LEU A 42 -7.45 8.39 -5.60
C LEU A 42 -8.00 7.80 -4.30
N LEU A 43 -7.66 8.38 -3.15
CA LEU A 43 -8.10 7.89 -1.83
C LEU A 43 -9.61 8.05 -1.63
N ALA A 44 -10.18 9.20 -2.05
CA ALA A 44 -11.61 9.40 -1.97
C ALA A 44 -12.37 8.44 -2.91
N SER A 45 -11.83 8.20 -4.10
CA SER A 45 -12.39 7.24 -5.06
C SER A 45 -12.32 5.82 -4.53
N ALA A 46 -11.18 5.41 -3.95
CA ALA A 46 -11.03 4.08 -3.36
C ALA A 46 -12.01 3.87 -2.19
N TYR A 47 -12.19 4.87 -1.33
CA TYR A 47 -13.21 4.84 -0.28
C TYR A 47 -14.63 4.69 -0.85
N LYS A 48 -14.98 5.48 -1.87
CA LYS A 48 -16.30 5.42 -2.54
C LYS A 48 -16.60 4.04 -3.12
N TRP A 49 -15.60 3.38 -3.69
CA TRP A 49 -15.73 2.08 -4.35
C TRP A 49 -15.38 0.89 -3.45
N GLU A 50 -15.21 1.12 -2.14
CA GLU A 50 -14.88 0.08 -1.16
C GLU A 50 -13.61 -0.71 -1.51
N ILE A 51 -12.64 -0.05 -2.16
CA ILE A 51 -11.33 -0.61 -2.47
C ILE A 51 -10.38 -0.31 -1.31
N PRO A 52 -9.85 -1.32 -0.62
CA PRO A 52 -8.95 -1.08 0.50
C PRO A 52 -7.69 -0.33 0.08
N VAL A 53 -7.38 0.75 0.80
CA VAL A 53 -6.08 1.42 0.72
C VAL A 53 -5.40 1.28 2.07
N CYS A 54 -4.26 0.62 2.06
CA CYS A 54 -3.46 0.38 3.25
C CYS A 54 -2.20 1.25 3.22
N VAL A 55 -1.96 2.02 4.29
CA VAL A 55 -0.79 2.89 4.41
C VAL A 55 0.15 2.36 5.49
N GLN A 56 1.32 1.90 5.05
CA GLN A 56 2.32 1.30 5.93
C GLN A 56 3.32 2.36 6.34
N VAL A 57 3.08 2.94 7.51
CA VAL A 57 3.77 4.14 7.96
C VAL A 57 5.19 3.82 8.38
N ALA A 58 6.15 4.49 7.75
CA ALA A 58 7.51 4.59 8.25
C ALA A 58 7.61 5.86 9.12
N ILE A 59 7.58 5.68 10.44
CA ILE A 59 7.57 6.83 11.37
C ILE A 59 8.82 7.69 11.14
N GLY A 60 8.60 9.00 10.97
CA GLY A 60 9.65 9.98 10.68
C GLY A 60 9.93 10.23 9.19
N THR A 61 9.37 9.45 8.26
CA THR A 61 9.54 9.71 6.82
C THR A 61 8.60 10.80 6.30
N ASP A 62 7.38 10.85 6.84
CA ASP A 62 6.36 11.78 6.39
C ASP A 62 6.39 13.10 7.19
N ILE A 63 6.12 14.21 6.49
CA ILE A 63 6.09 15.56 7.10
C ILE A 63 5.05 15.68 8.22
N ILE A 64 4.00 14.85 8.20
CA ILE A 64 2.91 14.90 9.19
C ILE A 64 3.38 14.48 10.58
N HIS A 65 4.45 13.68 10.67
CA HIS A 65 5.03 13.20 11.92
C HIS A 65 5.82 14.28 12.68
N GLN A 66 6.26 15.33 12.00
CA GLN A 66 7.08 16.39 12.59
C GLN A 66 6.26 17.44 13.36
N SER A 67 4.94 17.25 13.42
CA SER A 67 4.00 18.22 13.96
C SER A 67 3.48 17.82 15.34
N PRO A 68 3.07 18.79 16.17
CA PRO A 68 2.45 18.48 17.46
C PRO A 68 1.07 17.82 17.34
N TYR A 69 0.49 17.77 16.15
CA TYR A 69 -0.80 17.11 15.90
C TYR A 69 -0.66 15.60 15.73
N ALA A 70 0.57 15.09 15.54
CA ALA A 70 0.82 13.67 15.36
C ALA A 70 0.61 12.89 16.67
N ASP A 71 -0.36 11.99 16.66
CA ASP A 71 -0.57 11.02 17.74
C ASP A 71 0.00 9.67 17.34
N GLY A 72 1.14 9.30 17.94
CA GLY A 72 1.82 8.04 17.65
C GLY A 72 0.97 6.80 17.94
N LYS A 73 0.04 6.87 18.90
CA LYS A 73 -0.89 5.76 19.19
C LYS A 73 -1.87 5.61 18.04
N ALA A 74 -2.48 6.70 17.59
CA ALA A 74 -3.42 6.68 16.48
C ALA A 74 -2.75 6.21 15.18
N ILE A 75 -1.57 6.75 14.86
CA ILE A 75 -0.78 6.39 13.67
C ILE A 75 -0.43 4.90 13.70
N GLY A 76 0.16 4.42 14.80
CA GLY A 76 0.59 3.04 14.93
C GLY A 76 -0.56 2.05 14.86
N ASP A 77 -1.69 2.35 15.52
CA ASP A 77 -2.88 1.50 15.51
C ASP A 77 -3.53 1.43 14.13
N CYS A 78 -3.73 2.57 13.45
CA CYS A 78 -4.29 2.60 12.10
C CYS A 78 -3.39 1.87 11.09
N SER A 79 -2.07 2.09 11.14
CA SER A 79 -1.13 1.41 10.25
C SER A 79 -1.05 -0.10 10.53
N MET A 80 -1.17 -0.52 11.80
CA MET A 80 -1.26 -1.95 12.14
C MET A 80 -2.54 -2.60 11.59
N ARG A 81 -3.69 -1.90 11.59
CA ARG A 81 -4.90 -2.39 10.91
C ARG A 81 -4.69 -2.51 9.41
N ASP A 82 -4.09 -1.51 8.78
CA ASP A 82 -3.75 -1.52 7.35
C ASP A 82 -2.84 -2.70 6.98
N PHE A 83 -1.87 -3.05 7.84
CA PHE A 83 -1.05 -4.25 7.65
C PHE A 83 -1.88 -5.54 7.67
N ARG A 84 -2.84 -5.66 8.60
CA ARG A 84 -3.70 -6.85 8.72
C ARG A 84 -4.63 -7.00 7.52
N ILE A 85 -5.27 -5.91 7.10
CA ILE A 85 -6.10 -5.87 5.89
C ILE A 85 -5.26 -6.25 4.67
N PHE A 86 -4.03 -5.72 4.57
CA PHE A 86 -3.13 -6.08 3.48
C PHE A 86 -2.72 -7.55 3.52
N ALA A 87 -2.44 -8.12 4.69
CA ALA A 87 -2.12 -9.55 4.82
C ALA A 87 -3.30 -10.46 4.43
N GLU A 88 -4.53 -10.07 4.76
CA GLU A 88 -5.74 -10.74 4.27
C GLU A 88 -5.81 -10.67 2.74
N LYS A 89 -5.63 -9.51 2.13
CA LYS A 89 -5.61 -9.36 0.67
C LYS A 89 -4.48 -10.14 -0.02
N VAL A 90 -3.33 -10.27 0.62
CA VAL A 90 -2.23 -11.11 0.11
C VAL A 90 -2.60 -12.59 0.09
N SER A 91 -3.49 -13.05 0.99
CA SER A 91 -3.98 -14.45 0.95
C SER A 91 -4.78 -14.76 -0.32
N GLU A 92 -5.44 -13.76 -0.90
CA GLU A 92 -6.22 -13.87 -2.14
C GLU A 92 -5.35 -13.99 -3.40
N LEU A 93 -4.01 -13.89 -3.28
CA LEU A 93 -3.11 -14.08 -4.43
C LEU A 93 -3.07 -15.51 -4.93
N ASN A 94 -3.46 -16.49 -4.10
CA ASN A 94 -3.29 -17.90 -4.42
C ASN A 94 -3.97 -18.29 -5.75
N GLY A 95 -3.26 -19.05 -6.60
CA GLY A 95 -3.84 -19.63 -7.80
C GLY A 95 -4.02 -18.65 -8.98
N GLY A 96 -3.29 -17.54 -9.01
CA GLY A 96 -3.20 -16.68 -10.21
C GLY A 96 -3.25 -15.18 -9.94
N GLY A 97 -3.24 -14.73 -8.69
CA GLY A 97 -3.23 -13.32 -8.35
C GLY A 97 -1.97 -12.58 -8.83
N VAL A 98 -2.02 -11.25 -8.81
CA VAL A 98 -0.93 -10.39 -9.25
C VAL A 98 -0.58 -9.38 -8.16
N PHE A 99 0.72 -9.29 -7.84
CA PHE A 99 1.25 -8.26 -6.96
C PHE A 99 2.24 -7.36 -7.70
N LEU A 100 2.00 -6.04 -7.65
CA LEU A 100 2.85 -5.04 -8.28
C LEU A 100 3.56 -4.19 -7.22
N ASN A 101 4.89 -4.08 -7.32
CA ASN A 101 5.67 -3.12 -6.56
C ASN A 101 6.12 -1.98 -7.49
N LEU A 102 5.50 -0.81 -7.33
CA LEU A 102 5.76 0.38 -8.16
C LEU A 102 6.64 1.37 -7.38
N GLY A 103 7.95 1.38 -7.66
CA GLY A 103 8.89 2.40 -7.17
C GLY A 103 9.27 2.34 -5.69
N SER A 104 8.89 1.31 -4.94
CA SER A 104 9.33 1.15 -3.54
C SER A 104 10.52 0.20 -3.43
N ALA A 105 11.67 0.75 -3.06
CA ALA A 105 12.90 -0.02 -2.83
C ALA A 105 12.95 -0.78 -1.49
N VAL A 106 12.20 -0.34 -0.47
CA VAL A 106 12.34 -0.86 0.92
C VAL A 106 11.00 -1.19 1.58
N ILE A 107 10.13 -0.21 1.84
CA ILE A 107 8.96 -0.40 2.71
C ILE A 107 8.01 -1.47 2.16
N VAL A 108 7.56 -1.35 0.91
CA VAL A 108 6.65 -2.33 0.29
C VAL A 108 7.29 -3.72 0.19
N PRO A 109 8.54 -3.91 -0.30
CA PRO A 109 9.20 -5.22 -0.30
C PRO A 109 9.26 -5.89 1.07
N GLU A 110 9.55 -5.12 2.13
CA GLU A 110 9.61 -5.67 3.49
C GLU A 110 8.22 -6.04 4.00
N VAL A 111 7.24 -5.14 3.88
CA VAL A 111 5.84 -5.38 4.30
C VAL A 111 5.26 -6.60 3.57
N PHE A 112 5.41 -6.68 2.24
CA PHE A 112 4.86 -7.76 1.43
C PHE A 112 5.35 -9.13 1.89
N LEU A 113 6.64 -9.29 2.17
CA LEU A 113 7.19 -10.56 2.63
C LEU A 113 6.60 -10.99 3.99
N LYS A 114 6.33 -10.03 4.89
CA LYS A 114 5.72 -10.33 6.20
C LYS A 114 4.24 -10.64 6.05
N ALA A 115 3.52 -9.88 5.22
CA ALA A 115 2.13 -10.12 4.89
C ALA A 115 1.94 -11.51 4.27
N LEU A 116 2.80 -11.91 3.32
CA LEU A 116 2.78 -13.23 2.70
C LEU A 116 3.08 -14.35 3.71
N THR A 117 4.04 -14.13 4.61
CA THR A 117 4.31 -15.06 5.71
C THR A 117 3.07 -15.24 6.59
N VAL A 118 2.43 -14.14 7.00
CA VAL A 118 1.20 -14.20 7.81
C VAL A 118 0.08 -14.92 7.05
N ALA A 119 -0.13 -14.57 5.78
CA ALA A 119 -1.15 -15.19 4.95
C ALA A 119 -0.95 -16.71 4.83
N ARG A 120 0.28 -17.17 4.57
CA ARG A 120 0.60 -18.60 4.49
C ARG A 120 0.41 -19.35 5.81
N ASN A 121 0.73 -18.70 6.93
CA ASN A 121 0.56 -19.31 8.25
C ASN A 121 -0.91 -19.45 8.67
N ILE A 122 -1.78 -18.52 8.25
CA ILE A 122 -3.20 -18.50 8.65
C ILE A 122 -4.08 -19.27 7.65
N TYR A 123 -3.88 -19.03 6.35
CA TYR A 123 -4.78 -19.50 5.29
C TYR A 123 -4.21 -20.68 4.48
N GLY A 124 -2.97 -21.11 4.76
CA GLY A 124 -2.34 -22.24 4.10
C GLY A 124 -1.64 -21.87 2.81
N GLU A 125 -1.95 -22.55 1.71
CA GLU A 125 -1.22 -22.36 0.46
C GLU A 125 -1.53 -21.00 -0.19
N VAL A 126 -0.51 -20.16 -0.30
CA VAL A 126 -0.50 -18.93 -1.12
C VAL A 126 0.67 -19.04 -2.09
N GLN A 127 0.40 -19.62 -3.26
CA GLN A 127 1.37 -19.97 -4.30
C GLN A 127 0.80 -19.70 -5.70
N ASN A 128 1.62 -19.90 -6.74
CA ASN A 128 1.21 -19.81 -8.15
C ASN A 128 0.62 -18.43 -8.52
N PHE A 129 1.25 -17.36 -8.03
CA PHE A 129 0.90 -15.98 -8.35
C PHE A 129 2.02 -15.27 -9.10
N THR A 130 1.70 -14.12 -9.68
CA THR A 130 2.68 -13.31 -10.42
C THR A 130 3.09 -12.10 -9.62
N THR A 131 4.38 -11.79 -9.61
CA THR A 131 4.90 -10.53 -9.05
C THR A 131 5.61 -9.73 -10.13
N ALA A 132 5.53 -8.41 -10.05
CA ALA A 132 6.34 -7.54 -10.89
C ALA A 132 6.82 -6.31 -10.12
N VAL A 133 8.09 -5.98 -10.31
CA VAL A 133 8.70 -4.73 -9.81
C VAL A 133 8.90 -3.77 -10.97
N PHE A 134 8.53 -2.51 -10.76
CA PHE A 134 8.80 -1.41 -11.68
C PHE A 134 9.62 -0.35 -10.94
N ASP A 135 10.84 -0.09 -11.41
CA ASP A 135 11.73 0.88 -10.78
C ASP A 135 12.72 1.48 -11.80
N PHE A 136 13.32 2.61 -11.46
CA PHE A 136 14.33 3.26 -12.31
C PHE A 136 15.66 2.50 -12.28
N ASN A 137 15.94 1.78 -11.18
CA ASN A 137 17.17 1.04 -10.96
C ASN A 137 16.89 -0.31 -10.29
N VAL A 138 17.86 -1.23 -10.35
CA VAL A 138 17.74 -2.51 -9.64
C VAL A 138 18.03 -2.34 -8.15
N HIS A 139 17.03 -2.63 -7.31
CA HIS A 139 17.16 -2.66 -5.87
C HIS A 139 17.16 -4.09 -5.33
N TYR A 140 18.16 -4.43 -4.52
CA TYR A 140 18.32 -5.77 -3.93
C TYR A 140 17.03 -6.27 -3.24
N ARG A 141 16.43 -5.46 -2.36
CA ARG A 141 15.22 -5.86 -1.62
C ARG A 141 14.03 -6.06 -2.52
N ALA A 142 13.79 -5.16 -3.46
CA ALA A 142 12.68 -5.32 -4.40
C ALA A 142 12.88 -6.57 -5.27
N LYS A 143 14.10 -6.80 -5.78
CA LYS A 143 14.42 -7.99 -6.58
C LYS A 143 14.18 -9.27 -5.77
N VAL A 144 14.80 -9.37 -4.60
CA VAL A 144 14.80 -10.61 -3.82
C VAL A 144 13.47 -10.84 -3.10
N ASN A 145 12.90 -9.82 -2.44
CA ASN A 145 11.70 -9.97 -1.60
C ASN A 145 10.38 -9.83 -2.36
N VAL A 146 10.40 -9.43 -3.64
CA VAL A 146 9.18 -9.35 -4.48
C VAL A 146 9.30 -10.25 -5.70
N ALA A 147 10.35 -10.10 -6.51
CA ALA A 147 10.47 -10.79 -7.79
C ALA A 147 11.04 -12.22 -7.71
N GLU A 148 11.66 -12.62 -6.60
CA GLU A 148 12.31 -13.95 -6.49
C GLU A 148 11.68 -14.82 -5.39
N ARG A 149 11.99 -14.57 -4.11
CA ARG A 149 11.58 -15.42 -2.99
C ARG A 149 10.08 -15.73 -2.90
N PRO A 150 9.16 -14.77 -3.14
CA PRO A 150 7.73 -15.04 -3.01
C PRO A 150 7.20 -16.12 -3.96
N VAL A 151 7.82 -16.23 -5.15
CA VAL A 151 7.38 -17.09 -6.26
C VAL A 151 8.29 -18.32 -6.47
N GLU A 152 9.29 -18.51 -5.61
CA GLU A 152 10.25 -19.64 -5.68
C GLU A 152 9.56 -21.01 -5.63
N ASN A 153 8.47 -21.11 -4.86
CA ASN A 153 7.66 -22.33 -4.73
C ASN A 153 6.49 -22.39 -5.72
N GLY A 154 6.53 -21.60 -6.80
CA GLY A 154 5.50 -21.55 -7.83
C GLY A 154 5.02 -20.13 -8.12
N GLY A 155 4.88 -19.81 -9.40
CA GLY A 155 4.55 -18.47 -9.88
C GLY A 155 5.60 -17.91 -10.83
N LYS A 156 5.53 -16.61 -11.11
CA LYS A 156 6.49 -15.89 -11.96
C LYS A 156 6.78 -14.51 -11.38
N GLY A 157 8.04 -14.13 -11.37
CA GLY A 157 8.46 -12.81 -10.91
C GLY A 157 9.17 -12.05 -12.03
N TYR A 158 8.83 -10.78 -12.16
CA TYR A 158 9.35 -9.89 -13.19
C TYR A 158 10.00 -8.65 -12.57
N TYR A 159 11.04 -8.14 -13.23
CA TYR A 159 11.69 -6.89 -12.84
C TYR A 159 11.86 -6.02 -14.07
N PHE A 160 11.14 -4.91 -14.11
CA PHE A 160 11.16 -3.94 -15.20
C PHE A 160 11.93 -2.70 -14.76
N ILE A 161 12.91 -2.31 -15.57
CA ILE A 161 13.73 -1.12 -15.34
C ILE A 161 13.27 -0.05 -16.32
N GLY A 162 12.82 1.09 -15.82
CA GLY A 162 12.34 2.19 -16.64
C GLY A 162 11.70 3.31 -15.81
N GLN A 163 11.37 4.42 -16.47
CA GLN A 163 10.69 5.52 -15.80
C GLN A 163 9.23 5.16 -15.52
N ASN A 164 8.80 5.27 -14.26
CA ASN A 164 7.45 4.88 -13.85
C ASN A 164 6.37 5.73 -14.54
N GLU A 165 6.68 6.98 -14.84
CA GLU A 165 5.83 7.92 -15.58
C GLU A 165 5.51 7.44 -17.00
N ILE A 166 6.35 6.56 -17.56
CA ILE A 166 6.13 5.94 -18.87
C ILE A 166 5.59 4.50 -18.70
N MET A 167 6.22 3.72 -17.82
CA MET A 167 5.91 2.29 -17.66
C MET A 167 4.51 2.04 -17.12
N VAL A 168 4.04 2.84 -16.14
CA VAL A 168 2.72 2.65 -15.54
C VAL A 168 1.60 2.93 -16.56
N PRO A 169 1.60 4.06 -17.30
CA PRO A 169 0.62 4.26 -18.37
C PRO A 169 0.65 3.19 -19.46
N LEU A 170 1.84 2.71 -19.87
CA LEU A 170 1.94 1.64 -20.87
C LEU A 170 1.38 0.31 -20.36
N LEU A 171 1.66 -0.06 -19.10
CA LEU A 171 1.09 -1.25 -18.47
C LEU A 171 -0.44 -1.16 -18.44
N LEU A 172 -0.98 -0.02 -17.99
CA LEU A 172 -2.43 0.20 -17.96
C LEU A 172 -3.04 0.08 -19.35
N LYS A 173 -2.41 0.70 -20.35
CA LYS A 173 -2.86 0.64 -21.74
C LYS A 173 -2.88 -0.79 -22.27
N ALA A 174 -1.83 -1.57 -22.01
CA ALA A 174 -1.73 -2.96 -22.43
C ALA A 174 -2.73 -3.92 -21.75
N ILE A 175 -3.23 -3.59 -20.56
CA ILE A 175 -4.24 -4.37 -19.84
C ILE A 175 -5.67 -4.00 -20.29
N MET A 176 -5.88 -2.75 -20.69
CA MET A 176 -7.21 -2.23 -21.07
C MET A 176 -7.58 -2.50 -22.54
N GLU A 177 -6.63 -2.94 -23.36
CA GLU A 177 -6.84 -3.38 -24.75
C GLU A 177 -7.22 -4.86 -24.82
#